data_AF-A0A848GZ89-F1
#
_entry.id   AF-A0A848GZ89-F1
#
_cell.length_a   1.000
_cell.length_b   1.000
_cell.length_c   1.000
_cell.angle_alpha   90.00
_cell.angle_beta   90.00
_cell.angle_gamma   90.00
#
_symmetry.space_group_name_H-M   'P 1'
#
loop_
_entity.id
_entity.type
_entity.pdbx_description
1 polymer ?
#
loop_
_entity_poly.entity_id
_entity_poly.type
_entity_poly.pdbx_seq_one_letter_code
_entity_poly.pdbx_strand_id
1 'polypeptide(L)'
;MIRFEPDTLLDALVRPIGMAVPAGGVYAEILAPDFRFVFVLALVLAWIAWRVRLRAPAVTRTLALLACVALSFVPWLVTSGNGRYFMPMLLIVGPLCIAMLHHLPVRQGARLGAAAFMLLAQVGLLHEVQPWRSWGLAPWRDGPAFGIDVPKDLRETPATYISLSGISYSLIAPSFHPDSRWMNLSSQAGRPDQADDLRRVHRLLDASPVIYGVVPSANRNANERDMPDDQADALDLGIADFGLRIRRSSCRVVASVGLTAVGAAPDQQISDKDPRGFLVCRLDRLAGKAAPAKPQIPAEVEAALDAVEKQCPRLFPPGNATTTVLPVGYRRFYSESDMRLYAMDDGRVMFKYIRALNMVQVGTKASVVAPGFHMDCNIKGRAGLPWEREI
;
A
#
# COMPACT_ATOMS: atom_id res chain seq x y z
N MET A 1 3.51 -7.76 11.58
CA MET A 1 2.68 -6.70 12.18
C MET A 1 2.21 -5.79 11.05
N ILE A 2 0.91 -5.55 10.95
CA ILE A 2 0.27 -4.99 9.76
C ILE A 2 0.04 -3.47 9.93
N ARG A 3 0.21 -2.71 8.83
CA ARG A 3 0.09 -1.24 8.67
C ARG A 3 -0.95 -0.51 9.55
N PHE A 4 -2.08 -1.12 9.89
CA PHE A 4 -3.21 -0.46 10.58
C PHE A 4 -3.54 -1.07 11.95
N GLU A 5 -2.76 -2.05 12.41
CA GLU A 5 -2.92 -2.61 13.75
C GLU A 5 -2.66 -1.52 14.80
N PRO A 6 -3.46 -1.46 15.88
CA PRO A 6 -3.19 -0.55 16.98
C PRO A 6 -1.89 -0.92 17.70
N ASP A 7 -1.09 0.08 18.06
CA ASP A 7 0.16 -0.13 18.80
C ASP A 7 -0.12 -0.41 20.28
N THR A 8 -1.21 0.16 20.81
CA THR A 8 -1.64 0.01 22.19
C THR A 8 -3.13 -0.35 22.32
N LEU A 9 -3.53 -0.83 23.50
CA LEU A 9 -4.95 -1.03 23.81
C LEU A 9 -5.73 0.29 23.73
N LEU A 10 -5.11 1.41 24.12
CA LEU A 10 -5.73 2.72 24.01
C LEU A 10 -6.04 3.04 22.53
N ASP A 11 -5.08 2.83 21.63
CA ASP A 11 -5.28 3.03 20.18
C ASP A 11 -6.39 2.17 19.60
N ALA A 12 -6.57 0.96 20.15
CA ALA A 12 -7.67 0.07 19.77
C ALA A 12 -9.01 0.63 20.27
N LEU A 13 -9.08 1.06 21.54
CA LEU A 13 -10.30 1.57 22.17
C LEU A 13 -10.79 2.89 21.56
N VAL A 14 -9.87 3.81 21.26
CA VAL A 14 -10.22 5.10 20.65
C VAL A 14 -10.24 5.06 19.12
N ARG A 15 -9.99 3.90 18.49
CA ARG A 15 -10.03 3.77 17.02
C ARG A 15 -11.32 4.33 16.40
N PRO A 16 -12.53 4.08 16.93
CA PRO A 16 -13.76 4.63 16.36
C PRO A 16 -13.78 6.17 16.35
N ILE A 17 -13.08 6.81 17.28
CA ILE A 17 -12.90 8.27 17.34
C ILE A 17 -11.79 8.68 16.35
N GLY A 18 -10.67 7.95 16.32
CA GLY A 18 -9.58 8.19 15.38
C GLY A 18 -10.02 8.12 13.92
N MET A 19 -10.99 7.26 13.60
CA MET A 19 -11.58 7.16 12.26
C MET A 19 -12.26 8.46 11.79
N ALA A 20 -12.67 9.36 12.70
CA ALA A 20 -13.24 10.65 12.34
C ALA A 20 -12.19 11.70 11.93
N VAL A 21 -10.91 11.46 12.22
CA VAL A 21 -9.83 12.40 11.92
C VAL A 21 -9.49 12.33 10.43
N PRO A 22 -9.36 13.46 9.72
CA PRO A 22 -8.97 13.50 8.30
C PRO A 22 -7.47 13.20 8.15
N ALA A 23 -7.07 11.98 8.49
CA ALA A 23 -5.69 11.49 8.41
C ALA A 23 -5.63 10.16 7.65
N GLY A 24 -4.60 9.98 6.84
CA GLY A 24 -4.30 8.71 6.19
C GLY A 24 -3.66 7.74 7.18
N GLY A 25 -3.71 6.44 6.89
CA GLY A 25 -3.05 5.45 7.74
C GLY A 25 -3.77 5.19 9.07
N VAL A 26 -5.01 5.68 9.25
CA VAL A 26 -5.81 5.36 10.46
C VAL A 26 -6.44 3.99 10.31
N TYR A 27 -7.12 3.76 9.20
CA TYR A 27 -7.69 2.45 8.86
C TYR A 27 -7.74 2.24 7.34
N ALA A 28 -7.62 3.32 6.57
CA ALA A 28 -7.40 3.29 5.13
C ALA A 28 -6.10 4.01 4.78
N GLU A 29 -5.58 3.71 3.60
CA GLU A 29 -4.32 4.30 3.10
C GLU A 29 -4.49 5.77 2.70
N ILE A 30 -5.72 6.15 2.39
CA ILE A 30 -6.15 7.52 2.12
C ILE A 30 -6.77 8.17 3.35
N LEU A 31 -6.89 9.49 3.23
CA LEU A 31 -7.80 10.29 4.03
C LEU A 31 -9.23 9.76 3.81
N ALA A 32 -9.74 9.01 4.79
CA ALA A 32 -11.09 8.48 4.77
C ALA A 32 -11.76 8.74 6.13
N PRO A 33 -11.97 10.01 6.52
CA PRO A 33 -12.61 10.29 7.80
C PRO A 33 -14.08 9.83 7.82
N ASP A 34 -14.52 9.35 8.98
CA ASP A 34 -15.83 8.75 9.18
C ASP A 34 -16.42 9.13 10.55
N PHE A 35 -17.32 10.11 10.57
CA PHE A 35 -18.00 10.54 11.79
C PHE A 35 -19.04 9.55 12.28
N ARG A 36 -19.45 8.57 11.47
CA ARG A 36 -20.57 7.69 11.81
C ARG A 36 -20.28 6.88 13.08
N PHE A 37 -19.03 6.51 13.32
CA PHE A 37 -18.63 5.83 14.55
C PHE A 37 -18.74 6.70 15.80
N VAL A 38 -18.36 7.97 15.70
CA VAL A 38 -18.56 8.95 16.78
C VAL A 38 -20.05 9.15 17.06
N PHE A 39 -20.88 9.18 16.01
CA PHE A 39 -22.34 9.25 16.18
C PHE A 39 -22.90 8.01 16.87
N VAL A 40 -22.48 6.79 16.49
CA VAL A 40 -22.89 5.57 17.19
C VAL A 40 -22.52 5.66 18.68
N LEU A 41 -21.30 6.07 19.02
CA LEU A 41 -20.88 6.23 20.42
C LEU A 41 -21.77 7.24 21.17
N ALA A 42 -22.00 8.42 20.60
CA ALA A 42 -22.86 9.44 21.20
C ALA A 42 -24.31 8.97 21.39
N LEU A 43 -24.87 8.25 20.39
CA LEU A 43 -26.22 7.71 20.45
C LEU A 43 -26.36 6.58 21.46
N VAL A 44 -25.33 5.72 21.60
CA VAL A 44 -25.29 4.69 22.65
C VAL A 44 -25.27 5.34 24.03
N LEU A 45 -24.42 6.34 24.25
CA LEU A 45 -24.35 7.07 25.52
C LEU A 45 -25.69 7.76 25.85
N ALA A 46 -26.32 8.41 24.87
CA ALA A 46 -27.63 9.03 25.03
C ALA A 46 -28.72 7.99 25.37
N TRP A 47 -28.70 6.83 24.70
CA TRP A 47 -29.63 5.74 24.97
C TRP A 47 -29.44 5.14 26.37
N ILE A 48 -28.19 4.92 26.81
CA ILE A 48 -27.88 4.44 28.17
C ILE A 48 -28.37 5.45 29.21
N ALA A 49 -28.01 6.73 29.06
CA ALA A 49 -28.42 7.79 29.97
C ALA A 49 -29.95 7.88 30.11
N TRP A 50 -30.66 7.64 29.00
CA TRP A 50 -32.12 7.60 29.02
C TRP A 50 -32.69 6.32 29.65
N ARG A 51 -32.14 5.15 29.31
CA ARG A 51 -32.56 3.84 29.85
C ARG A 51 -32.52 3.81 31.37
N VAL A 52 -31.47 4.39 31.95
CA VAL A 52 -31.31 4.52 33.41
C VAL A 52 -32.45 5.35 34.01
N ARG A 53 -32.99 6.33 33.28
CA ARG A 53 -34.05 7.21 33.78
C ARG A 53 -35.45 6.64 33.59
N LEU A 54 -35.75 5.94 32.50
CA LEU A 54 -37.14 5.80 32.04
C LEU A 54 -37.59 4.40 31.56
N ARG A 55 -36.98 3.29 32.04
CA ARG A 55 -37.39 1.89 31.75
C ARG A 55 -37.80 1.67 30.28
N ALA A 56 -36.96 2.11 29.36
CA ALA A 56 -37.27 2.12 27.94
C ALA A 56 -37.52 0.70 27.35
N PRO A 57 -38.33 0.57 26.28
CA PRO A 57 -38.69 -0.71 25.66
C PRO A 57 -37.47 -1.46 25.09
N ALA A 58 -37.60 -2.78 24.98
CA ALA A 58 -36.56 -3.67 24.47
C ALA A 58 -36.14 -3.32 23.03
N VAL A 59 -34.82 -3.23 22.80
CA VAL A 59 -34.24 -2.81 21.51
C VAL A 59 -33.44 -3.96 20.89
N THR A 60 -34.03 -5.15 20.81
CA THR A 60 -33.27 -6.40 20.57
C THR A 60 -32.53 -6.42 19.23
N ARG A 61 -33.16 -6.00 18.13
CA ARG A 61 -32.54 -6.03 16.79
C ARG A 61 -31.42 -5.00 16.62
N THR A 62 -31.64 -3.75 17.06
CA THR A 62 -30.63 -2.70 16.98
C THR A 62 -29.44 -2.99 17.90
N LEU A 63 -29.68 -3.55 19.08
CA LEU A 63 -28.61 -4.02 19.96
C LEU A 63 -27.86 -5.22 19.39
N ALA A 64 -28.54 -6.14 18.71
CA ALA A 64 -27.88 -7.23 17.99
C ALA A 64 -26.97 -6.70 16.87
N LEU A 65 -27.43 -5.69 16.12
CA LEU A 65 -26.63 -5.04 15.08
C LEU A 65 -25.42 -4.29 15.68
N LEU A 66 -25.63 -3.54 16.77
CA LEU A 66 -24.56 -2.88 17.51
C LEU A 66 -23.53 -3.88 18.02
N ALA A 67 -23.98 -4.98 18.62
CA ALA A 67 -23.13 -6.06 19.10
C ALA A 67 -22.37 -6.71 17.95
N CYS A 68 -23.01 -6.96 16.80
CA CYS A 68 -22.35 -7.49 15.62
C CYS A 68 -21.22 -6.57 15.13
N VAL A 69 -21.48 -5.26 15.02
CA VAL A 69 -20.46 -4.27 14.65
C VAL A 69 -19.32 -4.25 15.68
N ALA A 70 -19.64 -4.14 16.97
CA ALA A 70 -18.65 -4.07 18.04
C ALA A 70 -17.80 -5.34 18.16
N LEU A 71 -18.40 -6.53 18.04
CA LEU A 71 -17.68 -7.79 18.06
C LEU A 71 -16.84 -7.99 16.81
N SER A 72 -17.25 -7.45 15.66
CA SER A 72 -16.46 -7.50 14.42
C SER A 72 -15.22 -6.61 14.47
N PHE A 73 -15.19 -5.56 15.32
CA PHE A 73 -14.00 -4.71 15.50
C PHE A 73 -12.79 -5.49 16.01
N VAL A 74 -13.01 -6.44 16.93
CA VAL A 74 -11.93 -7.18 17.58
C VAL A 74 -11.10 -8.00 16.57
N PRO A 75 -11.68 -8.97 15.82
CA PRO A 75 -10.90 -9.73 14.86
C PRO A 75 -10.36 -8.84 13.74
N TRP A 76 -11.08 -7.79 13.35
CA TRP A 76 -10.59 -6.84 12.35
C TRP A 76 -9.30 -6.13 12.78
N LEU A 77 -9.26 -5.58 14.00
CA LEU A 77 -8.08 -4.87 14.53
C LEU A 77 -6.93 -5.81 14.83
N VAL A 78 -7.21 -7.05 15.26
CA VAL A 78 -6.18 -8.07 15.54
C VAL A 78 -5.53 -8.60 14.26
N THR A 79 -6.26 -8.66 13.15
CA THR A 79 -5.77 -9.31 11.92
C THR A 79 -5.25 -8.36 10.85
N SER A 80 -5.70 -7.10 10.82
CA SER A 80 -5.23 -6.18 9.77
C SER A 80 -5.39 -4.70 10.10
N GLY A 81 -6.49 -4.33 10.77
CA GLY A 81 -6.94 -2.94 10.92
C GLY A 81 -7.29 -2.23 9.60
N ASN A 82 -7.25 -2.91 8.45
CA ASN A 82 -7.46 -2.29 7.15
C ASN A 82 -8.95 -2.23 6.80
N GLY A 83 -9.47 -1.03 6.55
CA GLY A 83 -10.86 -0.75 6.23
C GLY A 83 -11.40 -1.54 5.04
N ARG A 84 -10.54 -1.94 4.09
CA ARG A 84 -10.94 -2.76 2.95
C ARG A 84 -11.57 -4.10 3.37
N TYR A 85 -11.13 -4.65 4.50
CA TYR A 85 -11.64 -5.90 5.05
C TYR A 85 -12.80 -5.68 6.04
N PHE A 86 -13.09 -4.41 6.39
CA PHE A 86 -14.17 -4.00 7.29
C PHE A 86 -15.34 -3.33 6.56
N MET A 87 -15.31 -3.28 5.23
CA MET A 87 -16.31 -2.63 4.38
C MET A 87 -17.77 -3.02 4.71
N PRO A 88 -18.13 -4.29 4.97
CA PRO A 88 -19.50 -4.62 5.33
C PRO A 88 -20.00 -3.89 6.58
N MET A 89 -19.14 -3.76 7.60
CA MET A 89 -19.50 -3.05 8.83
C MET A 89 -19.51 -1.54 8.64
N LEU A 90 -18.61 -0.99 7.80
CA LEU A 90 -18.64 0.41 7.39
C LEU A 90 -19.96 0.77 6.68
N LEU A 91 -20.54 -0.14 5.89
CA LEU A 91 -21.82 0.08 5.23
C LEU A 91 -23.00 0.03 6.22
N ILE A 92 -22.95 -0.88 7.20
CA ILE A 92 -24.01 -1.09 8.21
C ILE A 92 -24.10 0.05 9.23
N VAL A 93 -22.99 0.72 9.53
CA VAL A 93 -22.93 1.75 10.57
C VAL A 93 -23.84 2.96 10.31
N GLY A 94 -24.06 3.34 9.04
CA GLY A 94 -25.03 4.39 8.71
C GLY A 94 -26.47 4.03 9.12
N PRO A 95 -27.03 2.90 8.63
CA PRO A 95 -28.31 2.37 9.10
C PRO A 95 -28.39 2.20 10.62
N LEU A 96 -27.31 1.75 11.27
CA LEU A 96 -27.24 1.63 12.73
C LEU A 96 -27.44 2.98 13.44
N CYS A 97 -26.84 4.07 12.96
CA CYS A 97 -27.08 5.42 13.51
C CYS A 97 -28.55 5.79 13.48
N ILE A 98 -29.23 5.57 12.35
CA ILE A 98 -30.65 5.90 12.19
C ILE A 98 -31.53 5.02 13.09
N ALA A 99 -31.23 3.73 13.18
CA ALA A 99 -31.93 2.81 14.07
C ALA A 99 -31.78 3.22 15.54
N MET A 100 -30.57 3.54 16.00
CA MET A 100 -30.32 4.01 17.37
C MET A 100 -31.05 5.32 17.66
N LEU A 101 -30.99 6.28 16.74
CA LEU A 101 -31.70 7.56 16.84
C LEU A 101 -33.23 7.39 16.86
N HIS A 102 -33.77 6.40 16.17
CA HIS A 102 -35.21 6.08 16.21
C HIS A 102 -35.67 5.67 17.62
N HIS A 103 -34.82 4.95 18.35
CA HIS A 103 -35.12 4.52 19.73
C HIS A 103 -34.90 5.61 20.78
N LEU A 104 -34.40 6.79 20.39
CA LEU A 104 -34.36 7.93 21.28
C LEU A 104 -35.76 8.56 21.41
N PRO A 105 -36.17 8.94 22.63
CA PRO A 105 -37.51 9.47 22.95
C PRO A 105 -37.52 10.99 22.75
N VAL A 106 -37.07 11.41 21.58
CA VAL A 106 -37.07 12.80 21.15
C VAL A 106 -38.25 13.05 20.22
N ARG A 107 -38.68 14.30 20.13
CA ARG A 107 -39.73 14.72 19.19
C ARG A 107 -39.29 14.42 17.75
N GLN A 108 -40.24 14.15 16.85
CA GLN A 108 -39.95 13.85 15.45
C GLN A 108 -39.07 14.91 14.77
N GLY A 109 -39.33 16.21 15.02
CA GLY A 109 -38.50 17.30 14.50
C GLY A 109 -37.04 17.24 14.96
N ALA A 110 -36.80 16.94 16.25
CA ALA A 110 -35.45 16.77 16.78
C ALA A 110 -34.75 15.53 16.17
N ARG A 111 -35.50 14.45 15.95
CA ARG A 111 -34.99 13.25 15.27
C ARG A 111 -34.57 13.53 13.84
N LEU A 112 -35.42 14.22 13.07
CA LEU A 112 -35.13 14.61 11.69
C LEU A 112 -33.96 15.60 11.64
N GLY A 113 -33.91 16.57 12.55
CA GLY A 113 -32.79 17.50 12.67
C GLY A 113 -31.46 16.80 12.97
N ALA A 114 -31.44 15.84 13.90
CA ALA A 114 -30.24 15.06 14.20
C ALA A 114 -29.81 14.17 13.01
N ALA A 115 -30.75 13.53 12.33
CA ALA A 115 -30.46 12.75 11.12
C ALA A 115 -29.88 13.62 10.00
N ALA A 116 -30.47 14.79 9.76
CA ALA A 116 -29.98 15.77 8.79
C ALA A 116 -28.58 16.26 9.17
N PHE A 117 -28.35 16.59 10.45
CA PHE A 117 -27.03 16.98 10.94
C PHE A 117 -25.97 15.91 10.69
N MET A 118 -26.22 14.65 11.05
CA MET A 118 -25.26 13.56 10.83
C MET A 118 -24.90 13.40 9.34
N LEU A 119 -25.91 13.49 8.46
CA LEU A 119 -25.70 13.43 7.02
C LEU A 119 -24.86 14.63 6.53
N LEU A 120 -25.25 15.85 6.89
CA LEU A 120 -24.56 17.07 6.48
C LEU A 120 -23.13 17.13 7.01
N ALA A 121 -22.88 16.68 8.24
CA ALA A 121 -21.55 16.61 8.82
C ALA A 121 -20.65 15.62 8.06
N GLN A 122 -21.15 14.43 7.73
CA GLN A 122 -20.39 13.46 6.95
C GLN A 122 -20.15 13.95 5.51
N VAL A 123 -21.14 14.59 4.88
CA VAL A 123 -21.01 15.19 3.54
C VAL A 123 -19.98 16.32 3.55
N GLY A 124 -20.06 17.23 4.53
CA GLY A 124 -19.09 18.31 4.71
C GLY A 124 -17.67 17.77 4.88
N LEU A 125 -17.50 16.75 5.71
CA LEU A 125 -16.21 16.10 5.91
C LEU A 125 -15.65 15.47 4.61
N LEU A 126 -16.49 14.79 3.83
CA LEU A 126 -16.09 14.26 2.52
C LEU A 126 -15.78 15.36 1.50
N HIS A 127 -16.47 16.50 1.61
CA HIS A 127 -16.23 17.68 0.78
C HIS A 127 -14.87 18.30 1.09
N GLU A 128 -14.50 18.44 2.37
CA GLU A 128 -13.21 19.00 2.79
C GLU A 128 -12.03 18.12 2.39
N VAL A 129 -12.16 16.79 2.55
CA VAL A 129 -11.06 15.86 2.23
C VAL A 129 -10.87 15.65 0.72
N GLN A 130 -11.89 15.92 -0.09
CA GLN A 130 -11.91 15.68 -1.54
C GLN A 130 -11.22 14.36 -1.95
N PRO A 131 -11.67 13.19 -1.42
CA PRO A 131 -11.02 11.90 -1.69
C PRO A 131 -10.97 11.57 -3.18
N TRP A 132 -11.88 12.17 -3.97
CA TRP A 132 -11.99 12.04 -5.42
C TRP A 132 -10.84 12.70 -6.20
N ARG A 133 -10.07 13.60 -5.58
CA ARG A 133 -8.94 14.31 -6.22
C ARG A 133 -7.59 13.97 -5.62
N SER A 134 -7.54 13.37 -4.42
CA SER A 134 -6.32 13.19 -3.64
C SER A 134 -5.60 11.87 -3.88
N TRP A 135 -6.20 10.95 -4.64
CA TRP A 135 -5.55 9.70 -5.05
C TRP A 135 -5.64 9.59 -6.56
N GLY A 136 -4.55 9.20 -7.23
CA GLY A 136 -4.49 8.96 -8.69
C GLY A 136 -5.36 7.79 -9.14
N LEU A 137 -6.61 7.73 -8.69
CA LEU A 137 -7.65 6.85 -9.16
C LEU A 137 -8.03 7.32 -10.55
N ALA A 138 -7.65 6.54 -11.55
CA ALA A 138 -8.24 6.69 -12.87
C ALA A 138 -9.75 6.46 -12.74
N PRO A 139 -10.61 7.43 -13.12
CA PRO A 139 -12.04 7.24 -13.03
C PRO A 139 -12.44 6.12 -14.00
N TRP A 140 -13.04 5.07 -13.48
CA TRP A 140 -13.62 4.02 -14.30
C TRP A 140 -14.96 4.51 -14.82
N ARG A 141 -14.95 5.15 -16.00
CA ARG A 141 -16.17 5.67 -16.66
C ARG A 141 -16.68 4.70 -17.70
N ASP A 142 -15.80 4.34 -18.63
CA ASP A 142 -16.10 3.44 -19.74
C ASP A 142 -15.16 2.23 -19.64
N GLY A 143 -15.70 1.02 -19.80
CA GLY A 143 -14.87 -0.18 -19.89
C GLY A 143 -13.92 -0.12 -21.09
N PRO A 144 -12.89 -0.99 -21.17
CA PRO A 144 -12.54 -2.07 -20.27
C PRO A 144 -11.86 -1.60 -18.98
N ALA A 145 -11.89 -2.43 -17.92
CA ALA A 145 -11.33 -2.10 -16.60
C ALA A 145 -9.86 -1.65 -16.62
N PHE A 146 -9.09 -2.11 -17.61
CA PHE A 146 -7.77 -1.59 -17.95
C PHE A 146 -7.67 -1.44 -19.47
N GLY A 147 -7.86 -0.23 -19.99
CA GLY A 147 -7.56 0.11 -21.38
C GLY A 147 -6.05 0.05 -21.60
N ILE A 148 -5.58 -0.94 -22.36
CA ILE A 148 -4.19 -1.10 -22.76
C ILE A 148 -4.12 -1.44 -24.25
N ASP A 149 -3.31 -0.70 -25.00
CA ASP A 149 -3.18 -0.87 -26.45
C ASP A 149 -2.13 -1.94 -26.76
N VAL A 150 -2.45 -3.19 -26.41
CA VAL A 150 -1.54 -4.33 -26.59
C VAL A 150 -1.24 -4.52 -28.08
N PRO A 151 0.04 -4.43 -28.50
CA PRO A 151 0.45 -4.68 -29.88
C PRO A 151 0.06 -6.07 -30.36
N LYS A 152 -0.24 -6.21 -31.66
CA LYS A 152 -0.70 -7.48 -32.26
C LYS A 152 0.21 -8.65 -31.93
N ASP A 153 1.52 -8.46 -31.99
CA ASP A 153 2.49 -9.53 -31.74
C ASP A 153 2.44 -10.06 -30.29
N LEU A 154 2.12 -9.23 -29.30
CA LEU A 154 1.92 -9.67 -27.90
C LEU A 154 0.54 -10.30 -27.66
N ARG A 155 -0.43 -9.95 -28.49
CA ARG A 155 -1.80 -10.49 -28.43
C ARG A 155 -1.91 -11.84 -29.15
N GLU A 156 -1.13 -12.04 -30.20
CA GLU A 156 -1.19 -13.22 -31.08
C GLU A 156 -0.12 -14.26 -30.76
N THR A 157 0.93 -13.92 -30.02
CA THR A 157 2.00 -14.86 -29.66
C THR A 157 2.04 -15.13 -28.16
N PRO A 158 1.98 -16.39 -27.71
CA PRO A 158 2.14 -16.72 -26.29
C PRO A 158 3.56 -16.42 -25.82
N ALA A 159 3.66 -15.81 -24.63
CA ALA A 159 4.93 -15.56 -23.96
C ALA A 159 4.79 -15.63 -22.44
N THR A 160 5.92 -15.55 -21.73
CA THR A 160 5.93 -15.40 -20.27
C THR A 160 6.21 -13.95 -19.92
N TYR A 161 5.27 -13.31 -19.23
CA TYR A 161 5.36 -11.94 -18.77
C TYR A 161 5.74 -11.90 -17.30
N ILE A 162 6.71 -11.06 -16.98
CA ILE A 162 7.26 -10.90 -15.65
C ILE A 162 7.07 -9.46 -15.21
N SER A 163 6.21 -9.24 -14.21
CA SER A 163 6.12 -7.94 -13.56
C SER A 163 7.31 -7.74 -12.63
N LEU A 164 8.03 -6.62 -12.82
CA LEU A 164 9.24 -6.28 -12.03
C LEU A 164 8.97 -5.18 -10.99
N SER A 165 7.72 -4.74 -10.85
CA SER A 165 7.29 -3.78 -9.85
C SER A 165 6.58 -4.44 -8.68
N GLY A 166 6.51 -3.75 -7.54
CA GLY A 166 5.79 -4.24 -6.35
C GLY A 166 4.29 -4.48 -6.58
N ILE A 167 3.68 -3.88 -7.60
CA ILE A 167 2.33 -4.21 -8.07
C ILE A 167 2.44 -5.22 -9.21
N SER A 168 1.72 -6.34 -9.12
CA SER A 168 1.78 -7.40 -10.15
C SER A 168 1.22 -6.97 -11.49
N TYR A 169 0.30 -6.00 -11.50
CA TYR A 169 -0.47 -5.57 -12.67
C TYR A 169 -1.19 -6.72 -13.37
N SER A 170 -1.57 -7.79 -12.65
CA SER A 170 -2.24 -8.97 -13.24
C SER A 170 -3.56 -8.64 -13.98
N LEU A 171 -4.16 -7.48 -13.72
CA LEU A 171 -5.35 -7.00 -14.40
C LEU A 171 -5.16 -6.77 -15.91
N ILE A 172 -3.93 -6.55 -16.40
CA ILE A 172 -3.69 -6.40 -17.85
C ILE A 172 -3.58 -7.74 -18.57
N ALA A 173 -3.36 -8.84 -17.85
CA ALA A 173 -3.10 -10.16 -18.43
C ALA A 173 -4.14 -10.63 -19.46
N PRO A 174 -5.46 -10.41 -19.25
CA PRO A 174 -6.48 -10.80 -20.22
C PRO A 174 -6.40 -10.08 -21.58
N SER A 175 -5.62 -8.99 -21.70
CA SER A 175 -5.45 -8.25 -22.95
C SER A 175 -4.34 -8.82 -23.86
N PHE A 176 -3.58 -9.80 -23.36
CA PHE A 176 -2.50 -10.48 -24.07
C PHE A 176 -2.96 -11.86 -24.57
N HIS A 177 -2.10 -12.58 -25.28
CA HIS A 177 -2.43 -13.94 -25.77
C HIS A 177 -2.90 -14.86 -24.62
N PRO A 178 -4.01 -15.60 -24.76
CA PRO A 178 -4.62 -16.38 -23.68
C PRO A 178 -3.72 -17.47 -23.10
N ASP A 179 -2.83 -18.05 -23.90
CA ASP A 179 -1.85 -19.06 -23.45
C ASP A 179 -0.58 -18.46 -22.83
N SER A 180 -0.54 -17.13 -22.65
CA SER A 180 0.58 -16.46 -21.98
C SER A 180 0.62 -16.75 -20.49
N ARG A 181 1.83 -16.82 -19.94
CA ARG A 181 2.06 -17.03 -18.51
C ARG A 181 2.42 -15.71 -17.84
N TRP A 182 2.03 -15.54 -16.58
CA TRP A 182 2.30 -14.33 -15.81
C TRP A 182 2.91 -14.67 -14.46
N MET A 183 3.95 -13.94 -14.08
CA MET A 183 4.56 -14.02 -12.75
C MET A 183 5.06 -12.65 -12.30
N ASN A 184 5.32 -12.50 -11.00
CA ASN A 184 5.94 -11.31 -10.42
C ASN A 184 7.18 -11.74 -9.64
N LEU A 185 8.33 -11.14 -9.95
CA LEU A 185 9.60 -11.45 -9.27
C LEU A 185 9.91 -10.49 -8.11
N SER A 186 9.25 -9.34 -8.06
CA SER A 186 9.51 -8.32 -7.03
C SER A 186 9.23 -8.83 -5.62
N SER A 187 8.33 -9.80 -5.45
CA SER A 187 8.01 -10.41 -4.16
C SER A 187 8.86 -11.63 -3.80
N GLN A 188 9.70 -12.10 -4.73
CA GLN A 188 10.47 -13.36 -4.62
C GLN A 188 11.96 -13.10 -4.32
N ALA A 189 12.43 -11.86 -4.51
CA ALA A 189 13.83 -11.53 -4.34
C ALA A 189 14.23 -11.54 -2.84
N GLY A 190 15.31 -12.28 -2.53
CA GLY A 190 16.06 -12.10 -1.29
C GLY A 190 15.58 -12.86 -0.05
N ARG A 191 14.63 -13.79 -0.20
CA ARG A 191 14.13 -14.64 0.91
C ARG A 191 14.75 -16.04 0.90
N PRO A 192 15.70 -16.35 1.81
CA PRO A 192 16.36 -17.66 1.83
C PRO A 192 15.40 -18.81 2.16
N ASP A 193 14.31 -18.52 2.88
CA ASP A 193 13.25 -19.46 3.27
C ASP A 193 12.37 -19.91 2.09
N GLN A 194 12.48 -19.26 0.93
CA GLN A 194 11.64 -19.53 -0.25
C GLN A 194 12.33 -20.38 -1.33
N ALA A 195 13.27 -21.25 -0.94
CA ALA A 195 14.00 -22.11 -1.87
C ALA A 195 13.06 -22.92 -2.80
N ASP A 196 11.90 -23.36 -2.31
CA ASP A 196 10.91 -24.12 -3.07
C ASP A 196 10.21 -23.27 -4.13
N ASP A 197 9.86 -22.02 -3.80
CA ASP A 197 9.24 -21.08 -4.73
C ASP A 197 10.25 -20.62 -5.78
N LEU A 198 11.51 -20.39 -5.41
CA LEU A 198 12.58 -20.12 -6.36
C LEU A 198 12.77 -21.28 -7.35
N ARG A 199 12.74 -22.54 -6.89
CA ARG A 199 12.76 -23.71 -7.80
C ARG A 199 11.56 -23.76 -8.74
N ARG A 200 10.37 -23.32 -8.30
CA ARG A 200 9.18 -23.21 -9.17
C ARG A 200 9.36 -22.12 -10.22
N VAL A 201 9.87 -20.95 -9.80
CA VAL A 201 10.18 -19.83 -10.70
C VAL A 201 11.18 -20.28 -11.76
N HIS A 202 12.32 -20.88 -11.38
CA HIS A 202 13.31 -21.35 -12.36
C HIS A 202 12.71 -22.36 -13.35
N ARG A 203 11.92 -23.34 -12.89
CA ARG A 203 11.24 -24.28 -13.81
C ARG A 203 10.30 -23.58 -14.80
N LEU A 204 9.55 -22.58 -14.33
CA LEU A 204 8.67 -21.80 -15.21
C LEU A 204 9.49 -20.97 -16.19
N LEU A 205 10.56 -20.33 -15.73
CA LEU A 205 11.48 -19.60 -16.58
C LEU A 205 12.05 -20.55 -17.64
N ASP A 206 12.70 -21.65 -17.28
CA ASP A 206 13.29 -22.64 -18.18
C ASP A 206 12.33 -23.18 -19.24
N ALA A 207 11.05 -23.39 -18.88
CA ALA A 207 10.01 -23.81 -19.83
C ALA A 207 9.47 -22.69 -20.74
N SER A 208 9.98 -21.46 -20.61
CA SER A 208 9.51 -20.28 -21.36
C SER A 208 10.46 -19.92 -22.50
N PRO A 209 10.03 -20.04 -23.78
CA PRO A 209 10.88 -19.72 -24.93
C PRO A 209 11.08 -18.21 -25.11
N VAL A 210 10.06 -17.41 -24.79
CA VAL A 210 10.07 -15.95 -24.88
C VAL A 210 9.63 -15.38 -23.54
N ILE A 211 10.43 -14.45 -23.01
CA ILE A 211 10.21 -13.82 -21.72
C ILE A 211 10.20 -12.31 -21.90
N TYR A 212 9.19 -11.65 -21.36
CA TYR A 212 9.08 -10.19 -21.32
C TYR A 212 9.07 -9.68 -19.89
N GLY A 213 9.84 -8.63 -19.61
CA GLY A 213 9.73 -7.83 -18.40
C GLY A 213 8.69 -6.74 -18.62
N VAL A 214 7.84 -6.52 -17.61
CA VAL A 214 6.77 -5.52 -17.63
C VAL A 214 6.94 -4.61 -16.41
N VAL A 215 7.09 -3.31 -16.66
CA VAL A 215 7.15 -2.28 -15.61
C VAL A 215 6.27 -1.10 -15.97
N PRO A 216 5.63 -0.42 -15.00
CA PRO A 216 4.95 0.82 -15.28
C PRO A 216 5.98 1.86 -15.76
N SER A 217 5.72 2.52 -16.87
CA SER A 217 6.56 3.62 -17.35
C SER A 217 6.40 4.82 -16.42
N ALA A 218 7.49 5.24 -15.80
CA ALA A 218 7.53 6.49 -15.02
C ALA A 218 7.74 7.72 -15.93
N ASN A 219 8.17 7.50 -17.18
CA ASN A 219 8.53 8.57 -18.09
C ASN A 219 7.29 9.23 -18.69
N ARG A 220 7.27 10.56 -18.62
CA ARG A 220 6.31 11.47 -19.27
C ARG A 220 6.69 11.81 -20.71
N ASN A 221 7.50 10.96 -21.34
CA ASN A 221 7.87 11.13 -22.74
C ASN A 221 7.73 9.77 -23.39
N ALA A 222 6.52 9.44 -23.85
CA ALA A 222 6.26 8.24 -24.65
C ALA A 222 7.14 8.11 -25.91
N ASN A 223 7.75 9.21 -26.34
CA ASN A 223 8.66 9.27 -27.48
C ASN A 223 10.07 8.75 -27.17
N GLU A 224 10.47 8.68 -25.90
CA GLU A 224 11.69 7.96 -25.51
C GLU A 224 11.39 6.46 -25.56
N ARG A 225 11.68 5.85 -26.71
CA ARG A 225 11.61 4.40 -26.90
C ARG A 225 12.62 3.65 -26.02
N ASP A 226 13.64 4.37 -25.56
CA ASP A 226 14.75 3.81 -24.81
C ASP A 226 14.53 4.01 -23.31
N MET A 227 14.69 2.92 -22.57
CA MET A 227 14.78 2.95 -21.11
C MET A 227 16.08 3.65 -20.72
N PRO A 228 16.07 4.64 -19.80
CA PRO A 228 17.29 5.20 -19.24
C PRO A 228 18.23 4.10 -18.71
N ASP A 229 19.53 4.24 -18.95
CA ASP A 229 20.52 3.20 -18.62
C ASP A 229 20.52 2.86 -17.13
N ASP A 230 20.37 3.86 -16.26
CA ASP A 230 20.28 3.69 -14.81
C ASP A 230 19.03 2.90 -14.38
N GLN A 231 17.90 3.13 -15.04
CA GLN A 231 16.68 2.35 -14.82
C GLN A 231 16.86 0.90 -15.29
N ALA A 232 17.49 0.70 -16.46
CA ALA A 232 17.76 -0.63 -16.99
C ALA A 232 18.72 -1.40 -16.07
N ASP A 233 19.80 -0.76 -15.61
CA ASP A 233 20.76 -1.34 -14.68
C ASP A 233 20.12 -1.73 -13.34
N ALA A 234 19.24 -0.87 -12.81
CA ALA A 234 18.51 -1.16 -11.58
C ALA A 234 17.56 -2.36 -11.71
N LEU A 235 16.87 -2.48 -12.86
CA LEU A 235 16.01 -3.63 -13.13
C LEU A 235 16.83 -4.90 -13.38
N ASP A 236 17.93 -4.81 -14.12
CA ASP A 236 18.87 -5.91 -14.37
C ASP A 236 19.41 -6.46 -13.04
N LEU A 237 19.81 -5.59 -12.11
CA LEU A 237 20.23 -6.01 -10.77
C LEU A 237 19.13 -6.77 -10.02
N GLY A 238 17.87 -6.35 -10.16
CA GLY A 238 16.72 -6.99 -9.52
C GLY A 238 16.35 -8.36 -10.10
N ILE A 239 16.72 -8.66 -11.36
CA ILE A 239 16.41 -9.92 -12.04
C ILE A 239 17.63 -10.81 -12.28
N ALA A 240 18.83 -10.34 -11.95
CA ALA A 240 20.08 -11.07 -12.14
C ALA A 240 20.09 -12.43 -11.43
N ASP A 241 19.47 -12.53 -10.26
CA ASP A 241 19.33 -13.79 -9.48
C ASP A 241 18.56 -14.87 -10.22
N PHE A 242 17.73 -14.47 -11.17
CA PHE A 242 16.94 -15.37 -11.99
C PHE A 242 17.65 -15.72 -13.31
N GLY A 243 18.90 -15.27 -13.50
CA GLY A 243 19.67 -15.47 -14.72
C GLY A 243 19.12 -14.69 -15.90
N LEU A 244 18.47 -13.56 -15.65
CA LEU A 244 17.82 -12.72 -16.67
C LEU A 244 18.52 -11.37 -16.79
N ARG A 245 18.37 -10.74 -17.96
CA ARG A 245 18.76 -9.36 -18.23
C ARG A 245 17.79 -8.72 -19.23
N ILE A 246 17.53 -7.45 -19.10
CA ILE A 246 16.75 -6.66 -20.05
C ILE A 246 17.53 -6.52 -21.36
N ARG A 247 16.86 -6.80 -22.48
CA ARG A 247 17.34 -6.45 -23.82
C ARG A 247 16.84 -5.04 -24.15
N ARG A 248 17.67 -4.03 -23.86
CA ARG A 248 17.33 -2.59 -24.00
C ARG A 248 16.74 -2.24 -25.36
N SER A 249 17.33 -2.73 -26.44
CA SER A 249 16.88 -2.49 -27.82
C SER A 249 15.50 -3.07 -28.19
N SER A 250 14.91 -3.86 -27.29
CA SER A 250 13.58 -4.47 -27.49
C SER A 250 12.50 -3.87 -26.60
N CYS A 251 12.84 -2.86 -25.81
CA CYS A 251 11.90 -2.16 -24.97
C CYS A 251 10.93 -1.33 -25.82
N ARG A 252 9.65 -1.36 -25.45
CA ARG A 252 8.64 -0.46 -26.01
C ARG A 252 7.59 -0.13 -24.98
N VAL A 253 7.04 1.08 -25.09
CA VAL A 253 5.89 1.49 -24.28
C VAL A 253 4.62 0.93 -24.90
N VAL A 254 3.84 0.23 -24.09
CA VAL A 254 2.48 -0.19 -24.38
C VAL A 254 1.54 0.77 -23.66
N ALA A 255 0.88 1.65 -24.42
CA ALA A 255 0.04 2.71 -23.87
C ALA A 255 -1.09 2.15 -23.00
N SER A 256 -1.39 2.83 -21.90
CA SER A 256 -2.52 2.51 -21.03
C SER A 256 -3.30 3.76 -20.69
N VAL A 257 -4.58 3.75 -21.06
CA VAL A 257 -5.54 4.81 -20.74
C VAL A 257 -5.61 5.01 -19.22
N GLY A 258 -5.65 3.91 -18.48
CA GLY A 258 -5.68 3.91 -17.01
C GLY A 258 -4.46 4.62 -16.42
N LEU A 259 -3.24 4.21 -16.80
CA LEU A 259 -2.02 4.84 -16.29
C LEU A 259 -1.85 6.30 -16.73
N THR A 260 -2.36 6.65 -17.92
CA THR A 260 -2.34 8.04 -18.39
C THR A 260 -3.28 8.91 -17.58
N ALA A 261 -4.42 8.36 -17.13
CA ALA A 261 -5.34 9.05 -16.23
C ALA A 261 -4.85 9.15 -14.77
N VAL A 262 -3.86 8.35 -14.36
CA VAL A 262 -3.31 8.41 -13.00
C VAL A 262 -2.66 9.78 -12.76
N GLY A 263 -3.27 10.55 -11.86
CA GLY A 263 -2.81 11.87 -11.46
C GLY A 263 -3.24 13.01 -12.39
N ALA A 264 -4.06 12.73 -13.41
CA ALA A 264 -4.78 13.78 -14.14
C ALA A 264 -5.97 14.26 -13.29
N ALA A 265 -6.22 15.57 -13.28
CA ALA A 265 -7.44 16.08 -12.66
C ALA A 265 -8.68 15.59 -13.46
N PRO A 266 -9.86 15.40 -12.84
CA PRO A 266 -11.04 14.86 -13.51
C PRO A 266 -11.53 15.67 -14.72
N ASP A 267 -11.13 16.95 -14.79
CA ASP A 267 -11.42 17.95 -15.82
C ASP A 267 -10.22 18.21 -16.76
N GLN A 268 -9.05 17.65 -16.45
CA GLN A 268 -7.88 17.80 -17.30
C GLN A 268 -8.02 16.89 -18.51
N GLN A 269 -8.07 17.49 -19.70
CA GLN A 269 -8.02 16.75 -20.94
C GLN A 269 -6.66 16.05 -21.02
N ILE A 270 -6.69 14.73 -20.93
CA ILE A 270 -5.51 13.89 -21.07
C ILE A 270 -5.03 14.06 -22.51
N SER A 271 -3.87 14.69 -22.68
CA SER A 271 -3.29 14.91 -23.99
C SER A 271 -2.75 13.58 -24.54
N ASP A 272 -3.22 13.17 -25.72
CA ASP A 272 -2.70 12.01 -26.46
C ASP A 272 -1.22 12.15 -26.83
N LYS A 273 -0.60 13.31 -26.60
CA LYS A 273 0.81 13.58 -26.92
C LYS A 273 1.79 12.97 -25.92
N ASP A 274 1.32 12.45 -24.79
CA ASP A 274 2.17 11.78 -23.79
C ASP A 274 1.48 10.57 -23.13
N PRO A 275 1.23 9.50 -23.89
CA PRO A 275 0.59 8.30 -23.35
C PRO A 275 1.52 7.62 -22.34
N ARG A 276 1.05 7.49 -21.09
CA ARG A 276 1.71 6.63 -20.11
C ARG A 276 1.28 5.20 -20.32
N GLY A 277 2.09 4.26 -19.85
CA GLY A 277 1.82 2.87 -20.14
C GLY A 277 2.77 1.94 -19.40
N PHE A 278 2.93 0.76 -19.98
CA PHE A 278 3.86 -0.25 -19.51
C PHE A 278 5.05 -0.32 -20.44
N LEU A 279 6.25 -0.25 -19.89
CA LEU A 279 7.44 -0.58 -20.63
C LEU A 279 7.57 -2.10 -20.66
N VAL A 280 7.46 -2.66 -21.86
CA VAL A 280 7.56 -4.09 -22.13
C VAL A 280 8.86 -4.34 -22.86
N CYS A 281 9.79 -5.06 -22.23
CA CYS A 281 11.10 -5.37 -22.77
C CYS A 281 11.28 -6.88 -22.87
N ARG A 282 11.91 -7.36 -23.93
CA ARG A 282 12.35 -8.77 -23.96
C ARG A 282 13.45 -8.98 -22.93
N LEU A 283 13.41 -10.12 -22.24
CA LEU A 283 14.47 -10.55 -21.34
C LEU A 283 15.33 -11.60 -22.01
N ASP A 284 16.64 -11.43 -21.89
CA ASP A 284 17.64 -12.38 -22.31
C ASP A 284 18.07 -13.25 -21.13
N ARG A 285 18.33 -14.52 -21.42
CA ARG A 285 18.98 -15.41 -20.45
C ARG A 285 20.47 -15.14 -20.45
N LEU A 286 21.04 -15.06 -19.26
CA LEU A 286 22.48 -15.08 -19.06
C LEU A 286 22.96 -16.52 -19.28
N ALA A 287 23.15 -16.92 -20.54
CA ALA A 287 23.56 -18.28 -20.91
C ALA A 287 24.98 -18.56 -20.39
N GLY A 288 25.09 -19.27 -19.25
CA GLY A 288 26.36 -19.74 -18.68
C GLY A 288 27.36 -18.66 -18.26
N LYS A 289 27.09 -17.38 -18.55
CA LYS A 289 27.84 -16.25 -18.02
C LYS A 289 27.47 -16.13 -16.55
N ALA A 290 28.48 -16.12 -15.70
CA ALA A 290 28.31 -15.84 -14.27
C ALA A 290 27.37 -14.63 -14.15
N ALA A 291 26.30 -14.78 -13.38
CA ALA A 291 25.47 -13.65 -13.00
C ALA A 291 26.41 -12.52 -12.56
N PRO A 292 26.14 -11.26 -12.94
CA PRO A 292 26.97 -10.16 -12.49
C PRO A 292 27.20 -10.33 -11.00
N ALA A 293 28.47 -10.35 -10.58
CA ALA A 293 28.81 -10.58 -9.19
C ALA A 293 27.99 -9.60 -8.36
N LYS A 294 27.17 -10.13 -7.44
CA LYS A 294 26.39 -9.28 -6.56
C LYS A 294 27.36 -8.30 -5.92
N PRO A 295 27.07 -6.99 -5.95
CA PRO A 295 27.94 -6.06 -5.27
C PRO A 295 28.05 -6.52 -3.82
N GLN A 296 29.28 -6.74 -3.37
CA GLN A 296 29.51 -7.21 -2.02
C GLN A 296 29.08 -6.10 -1.07
N ILE A 297 28.08 -6.39 -0.24
CA ILE A 297 27.61 -5.43 0.75
C ILE A 297 28.68 -5.35 1.85
N PRO A 298 29.20 -4.15 2.16
CA PRO A 298 30.19 -3.99 3.22
C PRO A 298 29.64 -4.50 4.57
N ALA A 299 30.46 -5.24 5.32
CA ALA A 299 30.03 -5.78 6.62
C ALA A 299 29.57 -4.68 7.59
N GLU A 300 30.16 -3.49 7.52
CA GLU A 300 29.75 -2.31 8.28
C GLU A 300 28.33 -1.82 7.98
N VAL A 301 27.85 -2.02 6.75
CA VAL A 301 26.48 -1.68 6.35
C VAL A 301 25.52 -2.67 6.98
N GLU A 302 25.77 -3.97 6.83
CA GLU A 302 24.91 -5.00 7.43
C GLU A 302 24.87 -4.87 8.95
N ALA A 303 26.02 -4.65 9.60
CA ALA A 303 26.09 -4.44 11.04
C ALA A 303 25.25 -3.23 11.50
N ALA A 304 25.30 -2.11 10.76
CA ALA A 304 24.52 -0.94 11.09
C ALA A 304 23.00 -1.16 10.90
N LEU A 305 22.60 -1.82 9.81
CA LEU A 305 21.18 -2.12 9.56
C LEU A 305 20.64 -3.13 10.59
N ASP A 306 21.39 -4.20 10.88
CA ASP A 306 21.05 -5.21 11.87
C ASP A 306 20.95 -4.62 13.29
N ALA A 307 21.81 -3.65 13.63
CA ALA A 307 21.75 -2.96 14.92
C ALA A 307 20.43 -2.19 15.09
N VAL A 308 19.93 -1.54 14.04
CA VAL A 308 18.61 -0.88 14.06
C VAL A 308 17.48 -1.91 14.18
N GLU A 309 17.54 -2.99 13.41
CA GLU A 309 16.54 -4.07 13.46
C GLU A 309 16.40 -4.67 14.86
N LYS A 310 17.52 -4.90 15.55
CA LYS A 310 17.54 -5.44 16.92
C LYS A 310 16.85 -4.53 17.93
N GLN A 311 16.91 -3.21 17.74
CA GLN A 311 16.29 -2.25 18.67
C GLN A 311 14.80 -2.06 18.41
N CYS A 312 14.40 -2.03 17.15
CA CYS A 312 13.02 -1.83 16.76
C CYS A 312 12.49 -3.00 15.91
N PRO A 313 12.50 -4.26 16.42
CA PRO A 313 12.14 -5.45 15.65
C PRO A 313 10.67 -5.45 15.20
N ARG A 314 9.84 -4.66 15.89
CA ARG A 314 8.45 -4.41 15.50
C ARG A 314 8.32 -3.72 14.13
N LEU A 315 9.22 -2.77 13.87
CA LEU A 315 9.21 -1.92 12.67
C LEU A 315 10.12 -2.49 11.59
N PHE A 316 11.22 -3.10 12.00
CA PHE A 316 12.22 -3.70 11.13
C PHE A 316 12.49 -5.13 11.61
N PRO A 317 11.58 -6.09 11.33
CA PRO A 317 11.74 -7.46 11.80
C PRO A 317 13.03 -8.07 11.24
N PRO A 318 13.95 -8.55 12.10
CA PRO A 318 15.22 -9.08 11.64
C PRO A 318 15.06 -10.22 10.64
N GLY A 319 15.80 -10.17 9.53
CA GLY A 319 15.77 -11.20 8.49
C GLY A 319 14.57 -11.15 7.55
N ASN A 320 13.59 -10.25 7.75
CA ASN A 320 12.44 -10.11 6.86
C ASN A 320 12.70 -9.20 5.65
N ALA A 321 13.91 -8.64 5.51
CA ALA A 321 14.30 -7.80 4.39
C ALA A 321 15.73 -8.08 3.95
N THR A 322 15.98 -7.89 2.65
CA THR A 322 17.31 -8.02 2.05
C THR A 322 17.87 -6.65 1.73
N THR A 323 19.18 -6.49 1.95
CA THR A 323 19.89 -5.27 1.59
C THR A 323 20.01 -5.16 0.07
N THR A 324 19.47 -4.09 -0.49
CA THR A 324 19.53 -3.73 -1.90
C THR A 324 20.51 -2.57 -2.07
N VAL A 325 21.36 -2.63 -3.10
CA VAL A 325 22.30 -1.56 -3.44
C VAL A 325 21.56 -0.46 -4.19
N LEU A 326 21.87 0.78 -3.85
CA LEU A 326 21.38 2.01 -4.48
C LEU A 326 22.58 2.81 -5.01
N PRO A 327 22.37 3.77 -5.93
CA PRO A 327 23.46 4.64 -6.41
C PRO A 327 24.16 5.47 -5.32
N VAL A 328 23.54 5.63 -4.15
CA VAL A 328 24.01 6.49 -3.05
C VAL A 328 24.08 5.74 -1.71
N GLY A 329 24.10 4.41 -1.75
CA GLY A 329 24.20 3.56 -0.57
C GLY A 329 23.38 2.29 -0.66
N TYR A 330 22.68 1.95 0.42
CA TYR A 330 22.05 0.65 0.61
C TYR A 330 20.67 0.83 1.25
N ARG A 331 19.76 -0.11 0.97
CA ARG A 331 18.40 -0.07 1.50
C ARG A 331 17.83 -1.45 1.80
N ARG A 332 17.20 -1.60 2.96
CA ARG A 332 16.25 -2.68 3.27
C ARG A 332 14.81 -2.16 3.20
N PHE A 333 13.90 -2.94 2.62
CA PHE A 333 12.47 -2.61 2.56
C PHE A 333 11.66 -3.68 3.29
N TYR A 334 10.84 -3.24 4.25
CA TYR A 334 10.02 -4.08 5.10
C TYR A 334 8.56 -3.87 4.71
N SER A 335 8.03 -4.77 3.87
CA SER A 335 6.69 -4.61 3.29
C SER A 335 5.56 -4.69 4.32
N GLU A 336 5.71 -5.50 5.36
CA GLU A 336 4.68 -5.64 6.41
C GLU A 336 4.48 -4.36 7.21
N SER A 337 5.57 -3.64 7.43
CA SER A 337 5.61 -2.45 8.26
C SER A 337 5.67 -1.16 7.43
N ASP A 338 5.78 -1.24 6.11
CA ASP A 338 5.97 -0.09 5.20
C ASP A 338 7.16 0.81 5.55
N MET A 339 8.18 0.20 6.14
CA MET A 339 9.39 0.91 6.51
C MET A 339 10.48 0.63 5.47
N ARG A 340 11.35 1.61 5.30
CA ARG A 340 12.63 1.45 4.62
C ARG A 340 13.72 1.88 5.57
N LEU A 341 14.80 1.12 5.58
CA LEU A 341 16.02 1.48 6.27
C LEU A 341 17.11 1.71 5.23
N TYR A 342 17.89 2.76 5.42
CA TYR A 342 18.92 3.21 4.49
C TYR A 342 20.25 3.32 5.23
N ALA A 343 21.32 2.88 4.58
CA ALA A 343 22.69 3.18 4.97
C ALA A 343 23.36 3.87 3.77
N MET A 344 23.65 5.15 3.90
CA MET A 344 24.19 5.98 2.83
C MET A 344 25.72 5.85 2.76
N ASP A 345 26.28 6.15 1.58
CA ASP A 345 27.74 6.11 1.39
C ASP A 345 28.48 7.12 2.27
N ASP A 346 27.85 8.26 2.56
CA ASP A 346 28.37 9.30 3.46
C ASP A 346 28.37 8.90 4.96
N GLY A 347 27.98 7.67 5.27
CA GLY A 347 27.98 7.16 6.63
C GLY A 347 26.65 7.29 7.36
N ARG A 348 25.65 8.02 6.83
CA ARG A 348 24.37 8.19 7.53
C ARG A 348 23.51 6.93 7.49
N VAL A 349 22.83 6.66 8.60
CA VAL A 349 21.78 5.64 8.69
C VAL A 349 20.45 6.37 8.89
N MET A 350 19.47 6.05 8.05
CA MET A 350 18.17 6.73 8.04
C MET A 350 17.05 5.72 7.89
N PHE A 351 15.86 6.03 8.40
CA PHE A 351 14.65 5.29 8.03
C PHE A 351 13.67 6.19 7.27
N LYS A 352 12.76 5.56 6.55
CA LYS A 352 11.61 6.21 5.92
C LYS A 352 10.37 5.36 6.10
N TYR A 353 9.33 5.92 6.72
CA TYR A 353 7.98 5.40 6.57
C TYR A 353 7.49 5.75 5.16
N ILE A 354 6.97 4.80 4.38
CA ILE A 354 6.70 5.00 2.95
C ILE A 354 5.79 6.20 2.64
N ARG A 355 4.96 6.62 3.60
CA ARG A 355 4.04 7.75 3.48
C ARG A 355 4.57 9.06 4.07
N ALA A 356 5.70 9.02 4.78
CA ALA A 356 6.38 10.24 5.21
C ALA A 356 7.08 10.89 4.02
N LEU A 357 7.04 12.23 3.97
CA LEU A 357 7.76 13.00 2.94
C LEU A 357 9.28 12.82 3.11
N ASN A 358 9.75 13.01 4.34
CA ASN A 358 11.15 13.07 4.70
C ASN A 358 11.66 11.75 5.27
N MET A 359 12.96 11.50 5.06
CA MET A 359 13.69 10.47 5.79
C MET A 359 14.10 11.01 7.15
N VAL A 360 14.17 10.15 8.15
CA VAL A 360 14.62 10.51 9.50
C VAL A 360 15.98 9.87 9.72
N GLN A 361 16.97 10.70 10.06
CA GLN A 361 18.30 10.21 10.39
C GLN A 361 18.29 9.57 11.78
N VAL A 362 18.81 8.35 11.84
CA VAL A 362 18.97 7.56 13.06
C VAL A 362 20.33 7.84 13.70
N GLY A 363 21.37 7.96 12.86
CA GLY A 363 22.74 8.16 13.29
C GLY A 363 23.71 7.99 12.13
N THR A 364 24.96 7.68 12.44
CA THR A 364 25.96 7.22 11.48
C THR A 364 26.16 5.71 11.62
N LYS A 365 26.74 5.04 10.61
CA LYS A 365 27.09 3.60 10.68
C LYS A 365 27.88 3.28 11.96
N ALA A 366 28.84 4.13 12.31
CA ALA A 366 29.63 3.99 13.53
C ALA A 366 28.81 4.21 14.82
N SER A 367 27.97 5.26 14.87
CA SER A 367 27.20 5.57 16.08
C SER A 367 26.11 4.53 16.35
N VAL A 368 25.52 3.95 15.30
CA VAL A 368 24.44 2.96 15.40
C VAL A 368 24.96 1.60 15.90
N VAL A 369 26.21 1.26 15.59
CA VAL A 369 26.86 0.03 16.07
C VAL A 369 27.53 0.21 17.44
N ALA A 370 27.75 1.47 17.87
CA ALA A 370 28.42 1.76 19.14
C ALA A 370 27.63 1.24 20.35
N PRO A 371 28.32 0.76 21.41
CA PRO A 371 27.68 0.42 22.67
C PRO A 371 26.89 1.61 23.22
N GLY A 372 25.65 1.37 23.65
CA GLY A 372 24.77 2.40 24.21
C GLY A 372 23.94 3.19 23.18
N PHE A 373 24.03 2.87 21.89
CA PHE A 373 23.08 3.38 20.91
C PHE A 373 21.64 3.03 21.32
N HIS A 374 20.72 4.00 21.24
CA HIS A 374 19.30 3.80 21.48
C HIS A 374 18.48 4.52 20.40
N MET A 375 17.55 3.82 19.78
CA MET A 375 16.60 4.34 18.81
C MET A 375 15.22 4.47 19.44
N ASP A 376 14.59 5.63 19.24
CA ASP A 376 13.17 5.78 19.52
C ASP A 376 12.35 5.00 18.47
N CYS A 377 11.67 3.94 18.90
CA CYS A 377 10.80 3.13 18.05
C CYS A 377 9.38 3.72 17.91
N ASN A 378 9.11 4.92 18.43
CA ASN A 378 7.88 5.65 18.22
C ASN A 378 7.98 6.51 16.94
N ILE A 379 7.65 5.92 15.79
CA ILE A 379 7.84 6.57 14.49
C ILE A 379 6.76 7.63 14.24
N LYS A 380 7.19 8.89 14.15
CA LYS A 380 6.36 10.03 13.75
C LYS A 380 5.62 9.76 12.44
N GLY A 381 4.34 10.16 12.39
CA GLY A 381 3.46 9.95 11.25
C GLY A 381 2.91 8.53 11.09
N ARG A 382 3.36 7.55 11.88
CA ARG A 382 2.85 6.18 11.88
C ARG A 382 2.25 5.79 13.22
N ALA A 383 3.06 5.85 14.28
CA ALA A 383 2.69 5.40 15.62
C ALA A 383 1.80 6.43 16.31
N GLY A 384 1.03 5.95 17.29
CA GLY A 384 0.12 6.77 18.08
C GLY A 384 -1.14 7.20 17.34
N LEU A 385 -1.93 7.98 18.08
CA LEU A 385 -3.24 8.46 17.66
C LEU A 385 -3.08 9.53 16.58
N PRO A 386 -4.10 9.72 15.71
CA PRO A 386 -3.98 10.66 14.60
C PRO A 386 -3.58 12.09 15.01
N TRP A 387 -3.95 12.53 16.23
CA TRP A 387 -3.60 13.84 16.78
C TRP A 387 -2.26 13.90 17.52
N GLU A 388 -1.61 12.75 17.77
CA GLU A 388 -0.26 12.67 18.34
C GLU A 388 0.81 12.65 17.24
N ARG A 389 0.39 12.45 15.98
CA ARG A 389 1.27 12.42 14.82
C ARG A 389 1.69 13.85 14.48
N GLU A 390 2.94 14.18 14.76
CA GLU A 390 3.60 15.33 14.15
C GLU A 390 3.66 15.09 12.62
N ILE A 391 3.18 16.08 11.85
CA ILE A 391 3.15 16.07 10.38
C ILE A 391 4.46 16.60 9.81
#